data_AF-A0A3P7ZTK8-F1
#
_entry.id   AF-A0A3P7ZTK8-F1
#
_cell.length_a   1.000
_cell.length_b   1.000
_cell.length_c   1.000
_cell.angle_alpha   90.00
_cell.angle_beta   90.00
_cell.angle_gamma   90.00
#
_symmetry.space_group_name_H-M   'P 1'
#
loop_
_entity.id
_entity.type
_entity.pdbx_description
1 polymer ?
#
loop_
_entity_poly.entity_id
_entity_poly.type
_entity_poly.pdbx_seq_one_letter_code
_entity_poly.pdbx_strand_id
1 'polypeptide(L)'
;MYGAETWKTTTTTIKKVQVFINSCLRKILNIYWPDIISNSLLWERTNQLPAEEEIKKRRWKWIGHTLRKSLNRIARHAPTWNPEEKRKEEGLRTHCVG
;
A
#
# COMPACT_ATOMS: atom_id res chain seq x y z
N MET A 1 1.25 13.62 0.36
CA MET A 1 0.45 12.63 1.11
C MET A 1 -0.61 11.89 0.28
N TYR A 2 -0.91 12.23 -0.99
CA TYR A 2 -1.96 11.55 -1.77
C TYR A 2 -1.51 10.27 -2.52
N GLY A 3 -0.20 10.07 -2.73
CA GLY A 3 0.30 9.01 -3.61
C GLY A 3 0.16 7.56 -3.09
N ALA A 4 0.03 7.38 -1.77
CA ALA A 4 -0.13 6.04 -1.18
C ALA A 4 -1.58 5.54 -1.18
N GLU A 5 -2.55 6.42 -1.44
CA GLU A 5 -3.99 6.13 -1.31
C GLU A 5 -4.58 5.51 -2.59
N THR A 6 -3.90 5.69 -3.73
CA THR A 6 -4.30 5.17 -5.06
C THR A 6 -3.50 3.95 -5.52
N TRP A 7 -2.52 3.48 -4.74
CA TRP A 7 -1.67 2.37 -5.18
C TRP A 7 -2.43 1.02 -5.10
N LYS A 8 -2.33 0.19 -6.14
CA LYS A 8 -2.63 -1.24 -6.02
C LYS A 8 -1.66 -1.86 -5.01
N THR A 9 -2.10 -2.03 -3.77
CA THR A 9 -1.33 -2.72 -2.74
C THR A 9 -1.28 -4.21 -3.07
N THR A 10 -0.16 -4.66 -3.64
CA THR A 10 0.07 -6.09 -3.84
C THR A 10 0.45 -6.75 -2.53
N THR A 11 0.05 -8.01 -2.33
CA THR A 11 0.37 -8.80 -1.13
C THR A 11 1.88 -8.88 -0.90
N THR A 12 2.67 -8.91 -1.97
CA THR A 12 4.14 -8.87 -1.92
C THR A 12 4.69 -7.59 -1.29
N THR A 13 4.15 -6.42 -1.68
CA THR A 13 4.60 -5.14 -1.10
C THR A 13 4.20 -5.04 0.37
N ILE A 14 2.99 -5.46 0.72
CA ILE A 14 2.53 -5.51 2.12
C ILE A 14 3.44 -6.42 2.96
N LYS A 15 3.78 -7.62 2.46
CA LYS A 15 4.70 -8.54 3.13
C LYS A 15 6.07 -7.93 3.36
N LYS A 16 6.64 -7.22 2.38
CA LYS A 16 7.93 -6.53 2.53
C LYS A 16 7.89 -5.47 3.64
N VAL A 17 6.82 -4.67 3.67
CA VAL A 17 6.60 -3.66 4.73
C VAL A 17 6.46 -4.34 6.10
N GLN A 18 5.73 -5.45 6.18
CA GLN A 18 5.57 -6.19 7.43
C GLN A 18 6.91 -6.72 7.97
N VAL A 19 7.75 -7.28 7.10
CA VAL A 19 9.08 -7.79 7.49
C VAL A 19 9.95 -6.66 8.03
N PHE A 20 9.92 -5.49 7.38
CA PHE A 20 10.63 -4.31 7.85
C PHE A 20 10.15 -3.88 9.24
N ILE A 21 8.84 -3.75 9.45
CA ILE A 21 8.25 -3.40 10.75
C ILE A 21 8.64 -4.40 11.82
N ASN A 22 8.55 -5.71 11.54
CA ASN A 22 8.91 -6.75 12.49
C ASN A 22 10.41 -6.70 12.87
N SER A 23 11.28 -6.36 11.91
CA SER A 23 12.72 -6.15 12.18
C SER A 23 12.95 -4.97 13.12
N CYS A 24 12.25 -3.85 12.90
CA CYS A 24 12.30 -2.69 13.79
C CYS A 24 11.79 -3.02 15.20
N LEU A 25 10.66 -3.71 15.32
CA LEU A 25 10.09 -4.08 16.61
C LEU A 25 11.02 -4.99 17.42
N ARG A 26 11.67 -5.96 16.78
CA ARG A 26 12.67 -6.82 17.44
C ARG A 26 13.87 -6.01 17.96
N LYS A 27 14.36 -5.04 17.18
CA LYS A 27 15.43 -4.14 17.62
C LYS A 27 15.02 -3.26 18.79
N ILE A 28 13.80 -2.71 18.79
CA ILE A 28 13.28 -1.87 19.87
C ILE A 28 13.14 -2.68 21.17
N LEU A 29 12.68 -3.93 21.08
CA LEU A 29 12.57 -4.83 22.22
C LEU A 29 13.90 -5.49 22.61
N ASN A 30 15.01 -5.13 21.96
CA ASN A 30 16.34 -5.68 22.19
C ASN A 30 16.41 -7.22 22.10
N ILE A 31 15.56 -7.81 21.23
CA ILE A 31 15.49 -9.26 21.02
C ILE A 31 16.58 -9.64 20.03
N TYR A 32 17.55 -10.41 20.50
CA TYR A 32 18.62 -10.98 19.68
C TYR A 32 18.50 -12.50 19.62
N TRP A 33 19.19 -13.09 18.66
CA TRP A 33 19.44 -14.53 18.68
C TRP A 33 20.10 -14.89 20.03
N PRO A 34 19.63 -15.90 20.80
CA PRO A 34 18.82 -17.06 20.41
C PRO A 34 17.31 -16.95 20.73
N ASP A 35 16.78 -15.78 21.08
CA ASP A 35 15.37 -15.62 21.45
C ASP A 35 14.45 -15.73 20.22
N ILE A 36 13.89 -16.92 20.01
CA ILE A 36 12.93 -17.19 18.93
C ILE A 36 11.53 -16.79 19.40
N ILE A 37 11.21 -15.50 19.27
CA ILE A 37 9.84 -14.99 19.48
C ILE A 37 9.04 -15.09 18.18
N SER A 38 7.86 -15.70 18.27
CA SER A 38 6.87 -15.74 17.20
C SER A 38 6.36 -14.34 16.85
N ASN A 39 5.95 -14.12 15.60
CA ASN A 39 5.44 -12.81 15.18
C ASN A 39 4.15 -12.42 15.94
N SER A 40 3.30 -13.38 16.29
CA SER A 40 2.07 -13.12 17.05
C SER A 40 2.37 -12.59 18.45
N LEU A 41 3.30 -13.23 19.16
CA LEU A 41 3.73 -12.81 20.49
C LEU A 41 4.42 -11.44 20.46
N LEU A 42 5.18 -11.16 19.40
CA LEU A 42 5.78 -9.84 19.17
C LEU A 42 4.72 -8.74 19.08
N TRP A 43 3.64 -8.99 18.33
CA TRP A 43 2.54 -8.03 18.16
C TRP A 43 1.71 -7.87 19.42
N GLU A 44 1.46 -8.94 20.16
CA GLU A 44 0.78 -8.91 21.46
C GLU A 44 1.56 -8.06 22.48
N ARG A 45 2.88 -8.29 22.59
CA ARG A 45 3.76 -7.53 23.49
C ARG A 45 3.84 -6.04 23.16
N THR A 46 3.71 -5.69 21.88
CA THR A 46 3.80 -4.29 21.41
C THR A 46 2.44 -3.64 21.23
N ASN A 47 1.35 -4.39 21.45
CA ASN A 47 -0.02 -3.99 21.18
C ASN A 47 -0.19 -3.42 19.76
N GLN A 48 0.57 -3.96 18.79
CA GLN A 48 0.57 -3.54 17.39
C GLN A 48 -0.29 -4.48 16.55
N LEU A 49 -0.89 -3.94 15.50
CA LEU A 49 -1.61 -4.72 14.50
C LEU A 49 -0.71 -5.02 13.29
N PRO A 50 -0.99 -6.11 12.55
CA PRO A 50 -0.37 -6.34 11.25
C PRO A 50 -0.52 -5.12 10.33
N ALA A 51 0.51 -4.84 9.54
CA ALA A 51 0.57 -3.73 8.59
C ALA A 51 -0.60 -3.73 7.61
N GLU A 52 -1.09 -4.92 7.25
CA GLU A 52 -2.27 -5.06 6.38
C GLU A 52 -3.52 -4.43 6.99
N GLU A 53 -3.77 -4.64 8.28
CA GLU A 53 -4.94 -4.10 8.98
C GLU A 53 -4.86 -2.59 9.11
N GLU A 54 -3.67 -2.08 9.44
CA GLU A 54 -3.42 -0.63 9.51
C GLU A 54 -3.59 0.04 8.14
N ILE A 55 -3.13 -0.60 7.05
CA ILE A 55 -3.34 -0.13 5.68
C ILE A 55 -4.83 -0.11 5.34
N LYS A 56 -5.57 -1.17 5.66
CA LYS A 56 -7.04 -1.24 5.45
C LYS A 56 -7.76 -0.13 6.21
N LYS A 57 -7.44 0.06 7.50
CA LYS A 57 -8.03 1.10 8.35
C LYS A 57 -7.79 2.50 7.78
N ARG A 58 -6.56 2.79 7.35
CA ARG A 58 -6.21 4.07 6.71
C ARG A 58 -6.96 4.27 5.39
N ARG A 59 -7.08 3.23 4.58
CA ARG A 59 -7.85 3.27 3.32
C ARG A 59 -9.33 3.56 3.57
N TRP A 60 -9.95 2.90 4.54
CA TRP A 60 -11.35 3.18 4.92
C TRP A 60 -11.53 4.59 5.48
N LYS A 61 -10.61 5.06 6.32
CA LYS A 61 -10.63 6.44 6.83
C LYS A 61 -10.54 7.46 5.69
N TRP A 62 -9.70 7.19 4.68
CA TRP A 62 -9.58 8.03 3.49
C TRP A 62 -10.85 8.02 2.64
N ILE A 63 -11.43 6.84 2.38
CA ILE A 63 -12.71 6.73 1.65
C ILE A 63 -13.79 7.55 2.38
N GLY A 64 -13.91 7.40 3.69
CA GLY A 64 -14.85 8.18 4.49
C GLY A 64 -14.59 9.69 4.43
N HIS A 65 -13.33 10.12 4.41
CA HIS A 65 -12.97 11.53 4.21
C HIS A 65 -13.37 12.05 2.82
N THR A 66 -13.08 11.29 1.77
CA THR A 66 -13.41 11.63 0.39
C THR A 66 -14.93 11.68 0.16
N LEU A 67 -15.69 10.75 0.73
CA LEU A 67 -17.16 10.72 0.63
C LEU A 67 -17.82 11.91 1.35
N ARG A 68 -17.23 12.40 2.44
CA ARG A 68 -17.70 13.61 3.15
C ARG A 68 -17.42 14.92 2.39
N LYS A 69 -16.60 14.91 1.33
CA LYS A 69 -16.41 16.09 0.46
C LYS A 69 -17.56 16.22 -0.56
N SER A 70 -17.88 17.45 -0.94
CA SER A 70 -19.00 17.77 -1.84
C SER A 70 -18.91 17.03 -3.19
N LEU A 71 -20.08 16.74 -3.76
CA LEU A 71 -20.29 15.97 -5.01
C LEU A 71 -19.48 16.49 -6.21
N ASN A 72 -19.16 17.78 -6.24
CA ASN A 72 -18.50 18.43 -7.37
C ASN A 72 -16.97 18.24 -7.41
N ARG A 73 -16.37 17.54 -6.45
CA ARG A 73 -14.91 17.37 -6.36
C ARG A 73 -14.46 16.09 -7.07
N ILE A 74 -13.60 16.24 -8.08
CA ILE A 74 -13.01 15.18 -8.94
C ILE A 74 -12.53 13.92 -8.18
N ALA A 75 -12.10 14.02 -6.91
CA ALA A 75 -11.68 12.85 -6.13
C ALA A 75 -12.80 11.92 -5.71
N ARG A 76 -14.09 12.24 -5.90
CA ARG A 76 -15.13 11.24 -5.73
C ARG A 76 -15.05 10.14 -6.80
N HIS A 77 -14.50 10.46 -7.97
CA HIS A 77 -14.28 9.50 -9.07
C HIS A 77 -12.95 8.75 -8.97
N ALA A 78 -12.01 9.21 -8.12
CA ALA A 78 -10.69 8.57 -7.97
C ALA A 78 -10.75 7.12 -7.41
N PRO A 79 -11.63 6.76 -6.46
CA PRO A 79 -11.78 5.37 -6.01
C PRO A 79 -12.33 4.42 -7.08
N THR A 80 -13.17 4.94 -7.97
CA THR A 80 -13.78 4.20 -9.10
C THR A 80 -12.93 4.22 -10.36
N TRP A 81 -11.83 4.98 -10.37
CA TRP A 81 -10.95 5.10 -11.54
C TRP A 81 -10.14 3.82 -11.72
N ASN A 82 -10.60 2.98 -12.66
CA ASN A 82 -9.82 1.86 -13.18
C ASN A 82 -8.99 2.41 -14.37
N PRO A 83 -7.65 2.53 -14.26
CA PRO A 83 -6.84 2.91 -15.41
C PRO A 83 -6.83 1.73 -16.38
N GLU A 84 -7.73 1.78 -17.36
CA GLU A 84 -7.77 0.79 -18.43
C GLU A 84 -6.49 0.92 -19.26
N GLU A 85 -5.69 -0.13 -19.18
CA GLU A 85 -4.32 -0.20 -19.69
C GLU A 85 -4.35 -0.33 -21.22
N LYS A 86 -4.31 0.80 -21.93
CA LYS A 86 -3.95 0.83 -23.35
C LYS A 86 -2.78 1.78 -23.55
N ARG A 87 -1.55 1.25 -23.43
CA ARG A 87 -0.40 1.87 -24.10
C ARG A 87 -0.71 1.86 -25.60
N LYS A 88 -0.77 3.03 -26.23
CA LYS A 88 -0.59 3.13 -27.69
C LYS A 88 0.86 2.77 -27.98
N GLU A 89 1.06 1.67 -28.69
CA GLU A 89 2.33 1.33 -29.32
C GLU A 89 2.49 2.25 -30.54
N GLU A 90 3.21 3.36 -30.36
CA GLU A 90 3.52 4.28 -31.46
C GLU A 90 4.59 3.67 -32.36
N GLY A 91 4.10 2.92 -33.36
CA GLY A 91 4.49 3.01 -34.78
C GLY A 91 5.97 3.01 -35.13
N LEU A 92 6.43 1.84 -35.61
CA LEU A 92 7.58 1.67 -36.51
C LEU A 92 7.58 2.73 -37.64
N ARG A 93 8.62 3.56 -37.69
CA ARG A 93 8.97 4.34 -38.89
C ARG A 93 9.47 3.39 -39.99
N THR A 94 8.60 3.00 -40.91
CA THR A 94 9.02 2.47 -42.21
C THR A 94 9.50 3.64 -43.09
N HIS A 95 10.79 3.66 -43.41
CA HIS A 95 11.38 4.54 -44.41
C HIS A 95 11.24 3.84 -45.77
N CYS A 96 10.33 4.31 -46.63
CA CYS A 96 10.23 3.91 -48.03
C CYS A 96 9.92 5.15 -48.89
N VAL A 97 10.90 5.63 -49.65
CA VAL A 97 10.77 6.36 -50.93
C VAL A 97 12.12 6.06 -51.64
N GLY A 98 12.20 5.56 -52.87
CA GLY A 98 11.37 5.82 -54.04
C GLY A 98 12.22 6.66 -54.99
#